data_AF-A0A819Z1I3-F1
#
_entry.id   AF-A0A819Z1I3-F1
#
_cell.length_a   1.000
_cell.length_b   1.000
_cell.length_c   1.000
_cell.angle_alpha   90.00
_cell.angle_beta   90.00
_cell.angle_gamma   90.00
#
_symmetry.space_group_name_H-M   'P 1'
#
loop_
_entity.id
_entity.type
_entity.pdbx_description
1 polymer ?
#
loop_
_entity_poly.entity_id
_entity_poly.type
_entity_poly.pdbx_seq_one_letter_code
_entity_poly.pdbx_strand_id
1 'polypeptide(L)'
;MVHLIFSEQKLREIKSDTVSTSVAIGFPLQSIEQCLRTNTPPPFQNLFAFLPVRSYGFRFILQADFEIPASRQDILNGNEWNEWLRDEMSQLLPDAYDSFNKLPTILKDIPSASSYFQSMDSIQALKYFLKFIPITNEVDKYFHGFIQRCLTELREKIKFPTRKDNSEEEIEWQLASKCVIVRDPFILKILSSNILSKYCGKYFLHEYLYDIDEKILLLLGMEKLNIHEIIKIIKKQFLIQKEANDGSIEQISQWLMCVNYCLEQMKYLDNNEDDTIELKELKIIPIENQTKLVSTNEMKIFFPDTKQINFTEVDEKFIRLLNDLPTVKLELFDYIERNHVDRLEEIKELLKKFGIIEKRHGEIYGLLIKPIFENESKWKTKESETLMMYLLYVYENIYQKGYQHNKDFDMDDFKTIVQIKCQNNEFYNPMKKTIHLSLTDTSDGTISKIFNTNNSTYMSDDYLNYIKPQEKNQWFMFLEKLGISEFFKIETILYSK
;
A
#
# COMPACT_ATOMS: atom_id res chain seq x y z
N MET A 1 -30.29 -18.12 -35.33
CA MET A 1 -31.35 -17.43 -34.56
C MET A 1 -30.75 -16.12 -34.06
N VAL A 2 -31.50 -15.02 -34.12
CA VAL A 2 -31.05 -13.69 -33.68
C VAL A 2 -32.03 -13.21 -32.60
N HIS A 3 -31.52 -12.69 -31.48
CA HIS A 3 -32.37 -11.98 -30.52
C HIS A 3 -32.49 -10.54 -31.00
N LEU A 4 -33.68 -10.16 -31.45
CA LEU A 4 -33.96 -8.85 -32.03
C LEU A 4 -34.75 -8.02 -31.04
N ILE A 5 -34.31 -6.78 -30.86
CA ILE A 5 -35.00 -5.78 -30.06
C ILE A 5 -35.28 -4.61 -30.98
N PHE A 6 -36.57 -4.25 -31.03
CA PHE A 6 -37.08 -3.20 -31.88
C PHE A 6 -37.51 -2.02 -31.02
N SER A 7 -37.16 -0.81 -31.48
CA SER A 7 -37.73 0.43 -30.97
C SER A 7 -38.26 1.25 -32.14
N GLU A 8 -39.53 1.65 -32.07
CA GLU A 8 -40.13 2.59 -33.02
C GLU A 8 -39.90 4.01 -32.53
N GLN A 9 -39.24 4.84 -33.35
CA GLN A 9 -38.97 6.24 -33.02
C GLN A 9 -39.95 7.17 -33.74
N LYS A 10 -40.56 8.07 -32.96
CA LYS A 10 -41.42 9.14 -33.49
C LYS A 10 -40.55 10.29 -34.00
N LEU A 11 -40.82 10.72 -35.23
CA LEU A 11 -40.02 11.75 -35.90
C LEU A 11 -40.30 13.14 -35.33
N ARG A 12 -39.24 13.87 -34.99
CA ARG A 12 -39.24 15.34 -34.99
C ARG A 12 -38.93 15.78 -36.42
N GLU A 13 -39.46 16.92 -36.87
CA GLU A 13 -39.51 17.45 -38.26
C GLU A 13 -38.17 17.46 -39.04
N ILE A 14 -37.57 16.30 -39.29
CA ILE A 14 -36.25 16.13 -39.94
C ILE A 14 -36.43 15.58 -41.37
N LYS A 15 -37.58 14.96 -41.67
CA LYS A 15 -37.91 14.44 -42.99
C LYS A 15 -39.38 14.72 -43.31
N SER A 16 -39.65 15.46 -44.39
CA SER A 16 -40.98 16.00 -44.72
C SER A 16 -42.06 14.95 -44.98
N ASP A 17 -41.65 13.72 -45.33
CA ASP A 17 -42.54 12.68 -45.87
C ASP A 17 -42.58 11.39 -45.01
N THR A 18 -42.00 11.39 -43.80
CA THR A 18 -41.90 10.20 -42.96
C THR A 18 -42.52 10.48 -41.58
N VAL A 19 -43.37 9.57 -41.08
CA VAL A 19 -44.11 9.74 -39.80
C VAL A 19 -43.45 9.00 -38.64
N SER A 20 -42.76 7.89 -38.92
CA SER A 20 -41.95 7.12 -37.96
C SER A 20 -40.82 6.37 -38.67
N THR A 21 -39.80 5.96 -37.91
CA THR A 21 -38.74 5.07 -38.38
C THR A 21 -38.51 3.96 -37.36
N SER A 22 -38.11 2.78 -37.82
CA SER A 22 -37.74 1.67 -36.93
C SER A 22 -36.23 1.58 -36.77
N VAL A 23 -35.76 1.45 -35.54
CA VAL A 23 -34.38 1.10 -35.23
C VAL A 23 -34.35 -0.23 -34.48
N ALA A 24 -33.34 -1.05 -34.74
CA ALA A 24 -33.24 -2.35 -34.12
C ALA A 24 -31.79 -2.72 -33.80
N ILE A 25 -31.64 -3.48 -32.72
CA ILE A 25 -30.40 -4.14 -32.33
C ILE A 25 -30.61 -5.65 -32.35
N GLY A 26 -29.65 -6.38 -32.90
CA GLY A 26 -29.71 -7.82 -33.08
C GLY A 26 -28.49 -8.53 -32.52
N PHE A 27 -28.71 -9.53 -31.67
CA PHE A 27 -27.63 -10.34 -31.13
C PHE A 27 -27.62 -11.71 -31.80
N PRO A 28 -26.52 -12.13 -32.43
CA PRO A 28 -26.43 -13.45 -33.01
C PRO A 28 -26.49 -14.50 -31.90
N LEU A 29 -27.56 -15.31 -31.83
CA LEU A 29 -27.71 -16.36 -30.82
C LEU A 29 -27.10 -17.70 -31.24
N GLN A 30 -26.75 -17.85 -32.52
CA GLN A 30 -25.90 -18.95 -32.96
C GLN A 30 -24.53 -18.71 -32.35
N SER A 31 -24.08 -19.62 -31.48
CA SER A 31 -22.85 -19.59 -30.67
C SER A 31 -23.01 -19.25 -29.18
N ILE A 32 -24.20 -19.15 -28.56
CA ILE A 32 -24.25 -19.05 -27.08
C ILE A 32 -23.49 -20.21 -26.43
N GLU A 33 -23.73 -21.46 -26.82
CA GLU A 33 -23.01 -22.60 -26.27
C GLU A 33 -21.51 -22.53 -26.55
N GLN A 34 -21.10 -22.17 -27.77
CA GLN A 34 -19.69 -22.06 -28.12
C GLN A 34 -19.02 -20.92 -27.36
N CYS A 35 -19.64 -19.74 -27.29
CA CYS A 35 -19.18 -18.58 -26.54
C CYS A 35 -19.27 -18.75 -25.03
N LEU A 36 -20.12 -19.62 -24.48
CA LEU A 36 -20.07 -19.95 -23.05
C LEU A 36 -18.95 -20.97 -22.76
N ARG A 37 -18.64 -21.85 -23.72
CA ARG A 37 -17.51 -22.80 -23.63
C ARG A 37 -16.15 -22.17 -23.95
N THR A 38 -16.11 -21.16 -24.80
CA THR A 38 -14.89 -20.46 -25.23
C THR A 38 -14.98 -18.99 -24.82
N ASN A 39 -13.92 -18.47 -24.20
CA ASN A 39 -13.82 -17.04 -23.86
C ASN A 39 -13.54 -16.14 -25.08
N THR A 40 -13.87 -16.60 -26.28
CA THR A 40 -13.71 -15.84 -27.52
C THR A 40 -14.90 -14.90 -27.72
N PRO A 41 -14.66 -13.61 -27.99
CA PRO A 41 -15.75 -12.68 -28.26
C PRO A 41 -16.42 -12.99 -29.61
N PRO A 42 -17.72 -12.69 -29.78
CA PRO A 42 -18.44 -12.88 -31.04
C PRO A 42 -17.80 -12.10 -32.19
N PRO A 43 -17.87 -12.57 -33.45
CA PRO A 43 -17.27 -11.87 -34.59
C PRO A 43 -17.95 -10.52 -34.83
N PHE A 44 -17.21 -9.60 -35.45
CA PHE A 44 -17.78 -8.32 -35.89
C PHE A 44 -18.93 -8.53 -36.87
N GLN A 45 -19.95 -7.70 -36.75
CA GLN A 45 -21.17 -7.71 -37.55
C GLN A 45 -21.19 -6.51 -38.50
N ASN A 46 -21.90 -6.66 -39.60
CA ASN A 46 -22.19 -5.56 -40.52
C ASN A 46 -23.30 -4.67 -39.95
N LEU A 47 -23.27 -3.38 -40.30
CA LEU A 47 -24.41 -2.47 -40.14
C LEU A 47 -25.45 -2.75 -41.22
N PHE A 48 -26.73 -2.57 -40.94
CA PHE A 48 -27.81 -2.82 -41.90
C PHE A 48 -28.63 -1.57 -42.17
N ALA A 49 -28.84 -1.30 -43.46
CA ALA A 49 -29.80 -0.33 -43.97
C ALA A 49 -30.63 -1.03 -45.05
N PHE A 50 -31.60 -1.84 -44.60
CA PHE A 50 -32.28 -2.92 -45.35
C PHE A 50 -31.35 -4.07 -45.80
N LEU A 51 -30.19 -3.77 -46.38
CA LEU A 51 -29.13 -4.72 -46.72
C LEU A 51 -27.86 -4.43 -45.91
N PRO A 52 -26.95 -5.43 -45.78
CA PRO A 52 -25.67 -5.23 -45.10
C PRO A 52 -24.82 -4.16 -45.80
N VAL A 53 -24.25 -3.28 -44.99
CA VAL A 53 -23.17 -2.33 -45.31
C VAL A 53 -21.87 -2.89 -44.72
N ARG A 54 -20.76 -2.12 -44.68
CA ARG A 54 -19.54 -2.53 -43.98
C ARG A 54 -19.75 -2.68 -42.47
N SER A 55 -18.79 -3.33 -41.81
CA SER A 55 -18.69 -3.33 -40.36
C SER A 55 -18.12 -2.02 -39.83
N TYR A 56 -18.62 -1.59 -38.67
CA TYR A 56 -18.13 -0.43 -37.91
C TYR A 56 -17.55 -0.85 -36.55
N GLY A 57 -17.26 -2.14 -36.35
CA GLY A 57 -16.64 -2.66 -35.13
C GLY A 57 -17.60 -3.16 -34.06
N PHE A 58 -18.90 -3.27 -34.36
CA PHE A 58 -19.87 -3.87 -33.43
C PHE A 58 -19.86 -5.39 -33.51
N ARG A 59 -20.08 -6.05 -32.37
CA ARG A 59 -20.30 -7.51 -32.27
C ARG A 59 -21.78 -7.91 -32.31
N PHE A 60 -22.64 -6.91 -32.38
CA PHE A 60 -24.08 -7.02 -32.58
C PHE A 60 -24.47 -6.29 -33.86
N ILE A 61 -25.64 -6.65 -34.40
CA ILE A 61 -26.23 -6.04 -35.59
C ILE A 61 -26.92 -4.77 -35.16
N LEU A 62 -26.65 -3.66 -35.86
CA LEU A 62 -27.46 -2.46 -35.83
C LEU A 62 -28.20 -2.32 -37.15
N GLN A 63 -29.49 -2.03 -37.07
CA GLN A 63 -30.34 -1.80 -38.22
C GLN A 63 -31.10 -0.48 -38.02
N ALA A 64 -31.00 0.40 -39.00
CA ALA A 64 -31.81 1.60 -39.10
C ALA A 64 -31.93 2.02 -40.58
N ASP A 65 -32.81 2.97 -40.86
CA ASP A 65 -33.03 3.51 -42.21
C ASP A 65 -31.95 4.54 -42.59
N PHE A 66 -30.67 4.19 -42.46
CA PHE A 66 -29.56 5.08 -42.79
C PHE A 66 -29.59 5.51 -44.26
N GLU A 67 -29.28 6.78 -44.51
CA GLU A 67 -28.97 7.24 -45.84
C GLU A 67 -27.57 6.78 -46.25
N ILE A 68 -27.49 6.18 -47.44
CA ILE A 68 -26.28 5.54 -47.98
C ILE A 68 -25.99 6.08 -49.40
N PRO A 69 -24.71 6.15 -49.81
CA PRO A 69 -24.35 6.49 -51.18
C PRO A 69 -24.74 5.37 -52.16
N ALA A 70 -24.73 5.66 -53.45
CA ALA A 70 -25.08 4.68 -54.50
C ALA A 70 -24.24 3.39 -54.46
N SER A 71 -22.98 3.46 -53.98
CA SER A 71 -22.12 2.28 -53.82
C SER A 71 -22.61 1.31 -52.73
N ARG A 72 -23.43 1.78 -51.78
CA ARG A 72 -23.92 1.03 -50.61
C ARG A 72 -22.82 0.40 -49.74
N GLN A 73 -21.61 0.95 -49.80
CA GLN A 73 -20.46 0.44 -49.03
C GLN A 73 -20.30 1.12 -47.65
N ASP A 74 -20.87 2.31 -47.46
CA ASP A 74 -20.79 3.11 -46.23
C ASP A 74 -22.15 3.80 -45.96
N ILE A 75 -22.29 4.47 -44.83
CA ILE A 75 -23.35 5.44 -44.56
C ILE A 75 -22.88 6.84 -44.97
N LEU A 76 -23.82 7.75 -45.23
CA LEU A 76 -23.48 9.16 -45.40
C LEU A 76 -23.14 9.74 -44.02
N ASN A 77 -21.97 10.37 -43.89
CA ASN A 77 -21.56 11.04 -42.66
C ASN A 77 -21.90 12.53 -42.75
N GLY A 78 -22.40 13.11 -41.65
CA GLY A 78 -22.65 14.55 -41.53
C GLY A 78 -23.98 15.03 -42.11
N ASN A 79 -24.87 14.13 -42.55
CA ASN A 79 -26.27 14.48 -42.83
C ASN A 79 -27.10 14.41 -41.53
N GLU A 80 -28.02 15.35 -41.36
CA GLU A 80 -28.82 15.48 -40.14
C GLU A 80 -29.59 14.21 -39.78
N TRP A 81 -30.05 13.47 -40.80
CA TRP A 81 -30.79 12.23 -40.63
C TRP A 81 -29.98 11.11 -39.95
N ASN A 82 -28.77 10.80 -40.43
CA ASN A 82 -27.97 9.72 -39.84
C ASN A 82 -27.39 10.12 -38.47
N GLU A 83 -27.10 11.40 -38.27
CA GLU A 83 -26.68 11.94 -36.97
C GLU A 83 -27.81 11.79 -35.94
N TRP A 84 -29.05 12.14 -36.31
CA TRP A 84 -30.22 11.94 -35.45
C TRP A 84 -30.49 10.45 -35.18
N LEU A 85 -30.46 9.58 -36.21
CA LEU A 85 -30.62 8.13 -36.02
C LEU A 85 -29.57 7.56 -35.06
N ARG A 86 -28.30 7.91 -35.26
CA ARG A 86 -27.21 7.49 -34.38
C ARG A 86 -27.51 7.83 -32.92
N ASP A 87 -28.00 9.04 -32.70
CA ASP A 87 -28.26 9.57 -31.37
C ASP A 87 -29.48 8.90 -30.71
N GLU A 88 -30.57 8.65 -31.45
CA GLU A 88 -31.78 7.95 -30.93
C GLU A 88 -31.56 6.46 -30.65
N MET A 89 -30.61 5.82 -31.35
CA MET A 89 -30.30 4.42 -31.12
C MET A 89 -29.63 4.17 -29.77
N SER A 90 -29.14 5.19 -29.04
CA SER A 90 -28.32 4.98 -27.83
C SER A 90 -29.02 4.16 -26.75
N GLN A 91 -30.34 4.18 -26.73
CA GLN A 91 -31.19 3.41 -25.79
C GLN A 91 -31.25 1.91 -26.11
N LEU A 92 -30.91 1.49 -27.34
CA LEU A 92 -31.06 0.10 -27.77
C LEU A 92 -30.17 -0.89 -27.01
N LEU A 93 -28.92 -0.52 -26.71
CA LEU A 93 -28.01 -1.40 -25.96
C LEU A 93 -28.42 -1.53 -24.48
N PRO A 94 -28.79 -0.44 -23.79
CA PRO A 94 -29.52 -0.51 -22.54
C PRO A 94 -30.75 -1.44 -22.65
N ASP A 95 -31.68 -1.23 -23.56
CA ASP A 95 -32.90 -2.06 -23.66
C ASP A 95 -32.58 -3.54 -23.91
N ALA A 96 -31.46 -3.81 -24.58
CA ALA A 96 -30.91 -5.14 -24.70
C ALA A 96 -30.53 -5.78 -23.37
N TYR A 97 -29.89 -5.06 -22.47
CA TYR A 97 -29.61 -5.58 -21.14
C TYR A 97 -30.89 -6.05 -20.41
N ASP A 98 -31.98 -5.28 -20.47
CA ASP A 98 -33.24 -5.64 -19.82
C ASP A 98 -33.88 -6.88 -20.45
N SER A 99 -33.71 -7.04 -21.77
CA SER A 99 -34.16 -8.22 -22.50
C SER A 99 -33.32 -9.46 -22.16
N PHE A 100 -31.99 -9.32 -22.06
CA PHE A 100 -31.09 -10.37 -21.62
C PHE A 100 -31.37 -10.81 -20.18
N ASN A 101 -31.71 -9.89 -19.27
CA ASN A 101 -32.10 -10.24 -17.90
C ASN A 101 -33.38 -11.10 -17.84
N LYS A 102 -34.31 -10.90 -18.77
CA LYS A 102 -35.56 -11.67 -18.87
C LYS A 102 -35.38 -12.97 -19.67
N LEU A 103 -34.30 -13.08 -20.45
CA LEU A 103 -34.05 -14.19 -21.37
C LEU A 103 -34.07 -15.56 -20.68
N PRO A 104 -33.43 -15.78 -19.50
CA PRO A 104 -33.54 -17.04 -18.77
C PRO A 104 -34.98 -17.47 -18.49
N THR A 105 -35.85 -16.54 -18.10
CA THR A 105 -37.27 -16.81 -17.83
C THR A 105 -38.02 -17.14 -19.11
N ILE A 106 -37.80 -16.35 -20.17
CA ILE A 106 -38.43 -16.56 -21.48
C ILE A 106 -38.05 -17.94 -22.05
N LEU A 107 -36.78 -18.35 -21.93
CA LEU A 107 -36.32 -19.64 -22.43
C LEU A 107 -36.88 -20.84 -21.65
N LYS A 108 -37.17 -20.68 -20.36
CA LYS A 108 -37.84 -21.73 -19.56
C LYS A 108 -39.26 -22.00 -20.04
N ASP A 109 -39.97 -20.97 -20.49
CA ASP A 109 -41.36 -21.07 -20.96
C ASP A 109 -41.46 -21.59 -22.41
N ILE A 110 -40.34 -21.79 -23.12
CA ILE A 110 -40.29 -22.28 -24.49
C ILE A 110 -39.59 -23.65 -24.52
N PRO A 111 -40.33 -24.77 -24.40
CA PRO A 111 -39.76 -26.11 -24.34
C PRO A 111 -38.88 -26.45 -25.55
N SER A 112 -39.22 -25.96 -26.74
CA SER A 112 -38.44 -26.17 -27.97
C SER A 112 -37.10 -25.42 -28.00
N ALA A 113 -36.91 -24.39 -27.16
CA ALA A 113 -35.67 -23.64 -27.06
C ALA A 113 -34.68 -24.29 -26.07
N SER A 114 -35.17 -25.08 -25.12
CA SER A 114 -34.35 -25.77 -24.11
C SER A 114 -33.31 -26.74 -24.70
N SER A 115 -33.59 -27.32 -25.88
CA SER A 115 -32.66 -28.18 -26.62
C SER A 115 -31.50 -27.41 -27.28
N TYR A 116 -31.67 -26.10 -27.53
CA TYR A 116 -30.68 -25.25 -28.21
C TYR A 116 -29.87 -24.38 -27.25
N PHE A 117 -30.38 -24.09 -26.04
CA PHE A 117 -29.76 -23.15 -25.11
C PHE A 117 -29.37 -23.75 -23.74
N GLN A 118 -29.69 -25.03 -23.48
CA GLN A 118 -29.64 -25.62 -22.13
C GLN A 118 -30.31 -24.69 -21.09
N SER A 119 -30.17 -24.95 -19.79
CA SER A 119 -30.67 -24.04 -18.76
C SER A 119 -29.77 -22.80 -18.65
N MET A 120 -29.95 -21.80 -19.52
CA MET A 120 -29.31 -20.50 -19.36
C MET A 120 -29.85 -19.83 -18.08
N ASP A 121 -28.96 -19.54 -17.14
CA ASP A 121 -29.27 -18.76 -15.94
C ASP A 121 -28.94 -17.27 -16.14
N SER A 122 -29.29 -16.44 -15.14
CA SER A 122 -29.06 -15.00 -15.18
C SER A 122 -27.57 -14.61 -15.27
N ILE A 123 -26.67 -15.42 -14.72
CA ILE A 123 -25.22 -15.17 -14.77
C ILE A 123 -24.70 -15.45 -16.18
N GLN A 124 -25.12 -16.55 -16.80
CA GLN A 124 -24.77 -16.90 -18.17
C GLN A 124 -25.32 -15.87 -19.16
N ALA A 125 -26.55 -15.41 -18.96
CA ALA A 125 -27.15 -14.33 -19.77
C ALA A 125 -26.34 -13.03 -19.66
N LEU A 126 -25.98 -12.62 -18.44
CA LEU A 126 -25.12 -11.46 -18.22
C LEU A 126 -23.74 -11.64 -18.88
N LYS A 127 -23.07 -12.77 -18.65
CA LYS A 127 -21.76 -13.07 -19.26
C LYS A 127 -21.82 -12.94 -20.77
N TYR A 128 -22.86 -13.48 -21.38
CA TYR A 128 -23.03 -13.43 -22.82
C TYR A 128 -23.25 -12.01 -23.32
N PHE A 129 -24.13 -11.25 -22.65
CA PHE A 129 -24.36 -9.84 -22.95
C PHE A 129 -23.07 -9.01 -22.87
N LEU A 130 -22.25 -9.20 -21.83
CA LEU A 130 -21.01 -8.44 -21.63
C LEU A 130 -20.01 -8.60 -22.78
N LYS A 131 -20.03 -9.74 -23.50
CA LYS A 131 -19.16 -9.98 -24.67
C LYS A 131 -19.53 -9.13 -25.89
N PHE A 132 -20.70 -8.51 -25.88
CA PHE A 132 -21.15 -7.60 -26.94
C PHE A 132 -20.86 -6.13 -26.64
N ILE A 133 -20.42 -5.81 -25.41
CA ILE A 133 -20.06 -4.44 -25.04
C ILE A 133 -18.81 -4.03 -25.83
N PRO A 134 -18.91 -3.01 -26.70
CA PRO A 134 -17.82 -2.62 -27.56
C PRO A 134 -16.80 -1.77 -26.80
N ILE A 135 -15.52 -2.03 -27.03
CA ILE A 135 -14.43 -1.19 -26.54
C ILE A 135 -14.20 -0.09 -27.58
N THR A 136 -14.05 1.17 -27.16
CA THR A 136 -14.03 2.35 -28.05
C THR A 136 -12.95 2.31 -29.13
N ASN A 137 -11.87 1.57 -28.93
CA ASN A 137 -10.79 1.39 -29.90
C ASN A 137 -11.14 0.41 -31.03
N GLU A 138 -12.16 -0.45 -30.85
CA GLU A 138 -12.63 -1.39 -31.88
C GLU A 138 -13.65 -0.74 -32.83
N VAL A 139 -14.33 0.32 -32.38
CA VAL A 139 -15.45 0.95 -33.07
C VAL A 139 -15.01 2.14 -33.92
N ASP A 140 -15.62 2.29 -35.09
CA ASP A 140 -15.45 3.45 -35.97
C ASP A 140 -15.74 4.76 -35.21
N LYS A 141 -14.92 5.79 -35.46
CA LYS A 141 -14.99 7.10 -34.79
C LYS A 141 -16.37 7.74 -34.88
N TYR A 142 -17.09 7.51 -35.98
CA TYR A 142 -18.45 8.02 -36.17
C TYR A 142 -19.41 7.63 -35.03
N PHE A 143 -19.23 6.43 -34.46
CA PHE A 143 -20.10 5.89 -33.41
C PHE A 143 -19.56 6.09 -31.99
N HIS A 144 -18.46 6.81 -31.78
CA HIS A 144 -17.90 7.02 -30.44
C HIS A 144 -18.89 7.72 -29.49
N GLY A 145 -19.60 8.74 -29.97
CA GLY A 145 -20.63 9.43 -29.18
C GLY A 145 -21.82 8.53 -28.83
N PHE A 146 -22.25 7.69 -29.76
CA PHE A 146 -23.27 6.66 -29.53
C PHE A 146 -22.85 5.70 -28.42
N ILE A 147 -21.65 5.14 -28.50
CA ILE A 147 -21.12 4.22 -27.48
C ILE A 147 -21.04 4.88 -26.11
N GLN A 148 -20.56 6.13 -26.03
CA GLN A 148 -20.49 6.86 -24.77
C GLN A 148 -21.87 7.04 -24.14
N ARG A 149 -22.90 7.36 -24.93
CA ARG A 149 -24.28 7.47 -24.43
C ARG A 149 -24.84 6.11 -23.99
N CYS A 150 -24.68 5.07 -24.82
CA CYS A 150 -25.07 3.70 -24.45
C CYS A 150 -24.46 3.25 -23.13
N LEU A 151 -23.15 3.47 -22.94
CA LEU A 151 -22.44 3.09 -21.72
C LEU A 151 -22.89 3.92 -20.52
N THR A 152 -23.16 5.22 -20.70
CA THR A 152 -23.68 6.09 -19.63
C THR A 152 -25.04 5.60 -19.14
N GLU A 153 -25.96 5.31 -20.05
CA GLU A 153 -27.28 4.79 -19.71
C GLU A 153 -27.22 3.38 -19.12
N LEU A 154 -26.32 2.53 -19.63
CA LEU A 154 -26.14 1.18 -19.13
C LEU A 154 -25.57 1.18 -17.70
N ARG A 155 -24.61 2.06 -17.38
CA ARG A 155 -24.00 2.22 -16.04
C ARG A 155 -25.04 2.43 -14.93
N GLU A 156 -26.11 3.16 -15.23
CA GLU A 156 -27.16 3.49 -14.27
C GLU A 156 -28.09 2.30 -13.94
N LYS A 157 -28.07 1.24 -14.77
CA LYS A 157 -29.01 0.11 -14.63
C LYS A 157 -28.38 -1.26 -14.51
N ILE A 158 -27.17 -1.45 -15.05
CA ILE A 158 -26.52 -2.76 -15.07
C ILE A 158 -26.16 -3.21 -13.65
N LYS A 159 -26.62 -4.41 -13.31
CA LYS A 159 -26.36 -5.05 -12.03
C LYS A 159 -25.48 -6.28 -12.20
N PHE A 160 -24.68 -6.52 -11.18
CA PHE A 160 -23.69 -7.57 -11.13
C PHE A 160 -23.87 -8.43 -9.87
N PRO A 161 -23.63 -9.75 -9.98
CA PRO A 161 -23.63 -10.62 -8.83
C PRO A 161 -22.45 -10.28 -7.93
N THR A 162 -22.69 -10.19 -6.63
CA THR A 162 -21.68 -9.87 -5.63
C THR A 162 -21.31 -11.10 -4.81
N ARG A 163 -20.05 -11.17 -4.40
CA ARG A 163 -19.55 -12.19 -3.48
C ARG A 163 -20.12 -11.97 -2.09
N LYS A 164 -20.44 -13.08 -1.42
CA LYS A 164 -20.71 -13.15 0.02
C LYS A 164 -19.62 -13.99 0.69
N ASP A 165 -19.42 -13.76 1.98
CA ASP A 165 -18.43 -14.51 2.75
C ASP A 165 -18.88 -15.97 2.97
N ASN A 166 -20.20 -16.21 3.03
CA ASN A 166 -20.79 -17.53 3.12
C ASN A 166 -21.33 -17.99 1.76
N SER A 167 -20.90 -19.15 1.29
CA SER A 167 -21.31 -19.71 -0.01
C SER A 167 -22.76 -20.22 -0.06
N GLU A 168 -23.43 -20.33 1.09
CA GLU A 168 -24.83 -20.77 1.19
C GLU A 168 -25.84 -19.62 1.02
N GLU A 169 -25.39 -18.36 1.03
CA GLU A 169 -26.24 -17.20 0.89
C GLU A 169 -26.66 -16.98 -0.58
N GLU A 170 -27.89 -16.49 -0.78
CA GLU A 170 -28.37 -16.12 -2.11
C GLU A 170 -27.50 -15.01 -2.73
N ILE A 171 -27.33 -15.09 -4.04
CA ILE A 171 -26.54 -14.11 -4.80
C ILE A 171 -27.23 -12.75 -4.77
N GLU A 172 -26.58 -11.78 -4.14
CA GLU A 172 -27.02 -10.39 -4.16
C GLU A 172 -26.54 -9.69 -5.45
N TRP A 173 -27.41 -8.84 -6.00
CA TRP A 173 -27.16 -8.11 -7.25
C TRP A 173 -27.08 -6.60 -7.00
N GLN A 174 -25.95 -6.00 -7.30
CA GLN A 174 -25.68 -4.57 -7.06
C GLN A 174 -25.30 -3.84 -8.34
N LEU A 175 -25.55 -2.53 -8.38
CA LEU A 175 -25.14 -1.67 -9.49
C LEU A 175 -23.62 -1.72 -9.69
N ALA A 176 -23.15 -1.59 -10.93
CA ALA A 176 -21.72 -1.61 -11.25
C ALA A 176 -20.89 -0.63 -10.41
N SER A 177 -21.40 0.58 -10.17
CA SER A 177 -20.77 1.62 -9.36
C SER A 177 -20.57 1.24 -7.88
N LYS A 178 -21.24 0.19 -7.42
CA LYS A 178 -21.07 -0.36 -6.07
C LYS A 178 -20.16 -1.59 -6.04
N CYS A 179 -19.75 -2.11 -7.19
CA CYS A 179 -18.95 -3.32 -7.28
C CYS A 179 -17.45 -2.99 -7.37
N VAL A 180 -16.65 -3.80 -6.66
CA VAL A 180 -15.20 -3.69 -6.60
C VAL A 180 -14.57 -4.95 -7.17
N ILE A 181 -13.60 -4.76 -8.06
CA ILE A 181 -12.85 -5.83 -8.70
C ILE A 181 -11.66 -6.21 -7.83
N VAL A 182 -11.69 -7.40 -7.25
CA VAL A 182 -10.53 -8.05 -6.59
C VAL A 182 -10.52 -9.51 -7.01
N ARG A 183 -9.46 -9.94 -7.69
CA ARG A 183 -9.28 -11.34 -8.12
C ARG A 183 -8.31 -12.11 -7.24
N ASP A 184 -7.59 -11.42 -6.36
CA ASP A 184 -6.64 -12.04 -5.44
C ASP A 184 -7.40 -12.80 -4.33
N PRO A 185 -7.34 -14.14 -4.29
CA PRO A 185 -8.08 -14.94 -3.31
C PRO A 185 -7.63 -14.66 -1.87
N PHE A 186 -6.36 -14.25 -1.69
CA PHE A 186 -5.81 -13.92 -0.39
C PHE A 186 -6.45 -12.64 0.16
N ILE A 187 -6.56 -11.59 -0.66
CA ILE A 187 -7.23 -10.34 -0.26
C ILE A 187 -8.69 -10.58 0.08
N LEU A 188 -9.39 -11.40 -0.69
CA LEU A 188 -10.79 -11.77 -0.42
C LEU A 188 -10.97 -12.59 0.87
N LYS A 189 -9.92 -13.25 1.35
CA LYS A 189 -9.95 -13.98 2.62
C LYS A 189 -9.75 -13.05 3.82
N ILE A 190 -8.86 -12.07 3.72
CA ILE A 190 -8.55 -11.14 4.82
C ILE A 190 -9.53 -9.97 4.91
N LEU A 191 -10.08 -9.53 3.78
CA LEU A 191 -11.04 -8.44 3.71
C LEU A 191 -12.42 -9.00 3.38
N SER A 192 -13.27 -9.11 4.39
CA SER A 192 -14.59 -9.71 4.23
C SER A 192 -15.58 -8.79 3.51
N SER A 193 -16.52 -9.40 2.79
CA SER A 193 -17.61 -8.73 2.07
C SER A 193 -18.47 -7.89 3.03
N ASN A 194 -18.65 -8.38 4.26
CA ASN A 194 -19.35 -7.66 5.32
C ASN A 194 -18.65 -6.37 5.75
N ILE A 195 -17.31 -6.37 5.83
CA ILE A 195 -16.53 -5.17 6.19
C ILE A 195 -16.63 -4.12 5.07
N LEU A 196 -16.43 -4.53 3.82
CA LEU A 196 -16.46 -3.63 2.67
C LEU A 196 -17.84 -2.99 2.50
N SER A 197 -18.91 -3.78 2.58
CA SER A 197 -20.28 -3.26 2.47
C SER A 197 -20.64 -2.34 3.63
N LYS A 198 -20.30 -2.71 4.87
CA LYS A 198 -20.60 -1.91 6.07
C LYS A 198 -19.93 -0.53 6.07
N TYR A 199 -18.66 -0.44 5.69
CA TYR A 199 -17.90 0.81 5.81
C TYR A 199 -17.79 1.61 4.51
N CYS A 200 -17.83 0.94 3.36
CA CYS A 200 -17.70 1.59 2.05
C CYS A 200 -19.01 1.60 1.25
N GLY A 201 -20.01 0.78 1.59
CA GLY A 201 -21.21 0.63 0.77
C GLY A 201 -20.93 -0.06 -0.56
N LYS A 202 -19.83 -0.82 -0.62
CA LYS A 202 -19.27 -1.46 -1.80
C LYS A 202 -19.25 -2.98 -1.62
N TYR A 203 -19.18 -3.71 -2.72
CA TYR A 203 -19.33 -5.16 -2.75
C TYR A 203 -18.31 -5.78 -3.68
N PHE A 204 -17.72 -6.92 -3.30
CA PHE A 204 -16.82 -7.63 -4.20
C PHE A 204 -17.59 -8.27 -5.35
N LEU A 205 -17.02 -8.23 -6.55
CA LEU A 205 -17.55 -8.95 -7.70
C LEU A 205 -17.54 -10.46 -7.45
N HIS A 206 -18.62 -11.15 -7.84
CA HIS A 206 -18.67 -12.60 -7.73
C HIS A 206 -17.65 -13.27 -8.66
N GLU A 207 -17.03 -14.36 -8.20
CA GLU A 207 -15.98 -15.11 -8.90
C GLU A 207 -16.42 -15.70 -10.24
N TYR A 208 -17.73 -15.85 -10.44
CA TYR A 208 -18.29 -16.29 -11.71
C TYR A 208 -17.89 -15.36 -12.85
N LEU A 209 -17.59 -14.08 -12.63
CA LEU A 209 -17.26 -13.13 -13.68
C LEU A 209 -15.75 -12.84 -13.82
N TYR A 210 -14.87 -13.63 -13.19
CA TYR A 210 -13.42 -13.41 -13.27
C TYR A 210 -12.83 -13.65 -14.66
N ASP A 211 -13.56 -14.37 -15.53
CA ASP A 211 -13.21 -14.61 -16.93
C ASP A 211 -13.54 -13.45 -17.87
N ILE A 212 -14.31 -12.45 -17.41
CA ILE A 212 -14.63 -11.26 -18.20
C ILE A 212 -13.43 -10.32 -18.26
N ASP A 213 -13.22 -9.64 -19.40
CA ASP A 213 -12.19 -8.61 -19.55
C ASP A 213 -12.44 -7.47 -18.55
N GLU A 214 -11.42 -7.21 -17.72
CA GLU A 214 -11.45 -6.16 -16.71
C GLU A 214 -11.74 -4.77 -17.30
N LYS A 215 -11.29 -4.50 -18.53
CA LYS A 215 -11.56 -3.22 -19.21
C LYS A 215 -13.05 -2.99 -19.40
N ILE A 216 -13.81 -4.03 -19.72
CA ILE A 216 -15.27 -3.95 -19.89
C ILE A 216 -15.92 -3.62 -18.54
N LEU A 217 -15.48 -4.27 -17.46
CA LEU A 217 -16.00 -4.02 -16.12
C LEU A 217 -15.74 -2.58 -15.66
N LEU A 218 -14.54 -2.06 -15.89
CA LEU A 218 -14.18 -0.67 -15.60
C LEU A 218 -14.96 0.32 -16.49
N LEU A 219 -15.15 0.00 -17.78
CA LEU A 219 -15.99 0.80 -18.70
C LEU A 219 -17.45 0.87 -18.25
N LEU A 220 -17.94 -0.13 -17.53
CA LEU A 220 -19.30 -0.18 -16.97
C LEU A 220 -19.39 0.48 -15.59
N GLY A 221 -18.32 1.13 -15.11
CA GLY A 221 -18.33 1.92 -13.89
C GLY A 221 -17.94 1.15 -12.62
N MET A 222 -17.40 -0.06 -12.73
CA MET A 222 -16.75 -0.72 -11.60
C MET A 222 -15.40 -0.07 -11.28
N GLU A 223 -14.97 -0.23 -10.03
CA GLU A 223 -13.69 0.27 -9.55
C GLU A 223 -12.80 -0.90 -9.08
N LYS A 224 -11.49 -0.68 -9.07
CA LYS A 224 -10.56 -1.53 -8.32
C LYS A 224 -10.57 -1.11 -6.85
N LEU A 225 -10.25 -2.06 -5.98
CA LEU A 225 -10.02 -1.76 -4.57
C LEU A 225 -8.92 -0.72 -4.45
N ASN A 226 -9.24 0.42 -3.85
CA ASN A 226 -8.33 1.55 -3.75
C ASN A 226 -7.89 1.80 -2.30
N ILE A 227 -6.82 2.58 -2.15
CA ILE A 227 -6.23 2.83 -0.83
C ILE A 227 -7.17 3.61 0.09
N HIS A 228 -7.96 4.55 -0.43
CA HIS A 228 -8.88 5.35 0.38
C HIS A 228 -9.98 4.52 1.02
N GLU A 229 -10.48 3.49 0.34
CA GLU A 229 -11.42 2.53 0.92
C GLU A 229 -10.80 1.77 2.09
N ILE A 230 -9.55 1.33 1.95
CA ILE A 230 -8.82 0.64 3.01
C ILE A 230 -8.55 1.58 4.20
N ILE A 231 -8.08 2.80 3.94
CA ILE A 231 -7.86 3.82 4.98
C ILE A 231 -9.18 4.10 5.74
N LYS A 232 -10.30 4.23 5.02
CA LYS A 232 -11.62 4.41 5.62
C LYS A 232 -12.01 3.23 6.52
N ILE A 233 -11.78 2.00 6.07
CA ILE A 233 -12.02 0.78 6.84
C ILE A 233 -11.16 0.77 8.12
N ILE A 234 -9.86 1.01 8.00
CA ILE A 234 -8.92 1.08 9.12
C ILE A 234 -9.38 2.12 10.14
N LYS A 235 -9.64 3.37 9.70
CA LYS A 235 -10.10 4.46 10.57
C LYS A 235 -11.40 4.09 11.31
N LYS A 236 -12.36 3.46 10.62
CA LYS A 236 -13.65 3.05 11.22
C LYS A 236 -13.50 1.89 12.19
N GLN A 237 -12.72 0.87 11.86
CA GLN A 237 -12.46 -0.25 12.76
C GLN A 237 -11.66 0.19 14.00
N PHE A 238 -10.68 1.08 13.82
CA PHE A 238 -9.92 1.67 14.92
C PHE A 238 -10.80 2.52 15.86
N LEU A 239 -11.74 3.32 15.31
CA LEU A 239 -12.67 4.11 16.12
C LEU A 239 -13.57 3.25 17.02
N ILE A 240 -14.03 2.10 16.53
CA ILE A 240 -14.84 1.15 17.31
C ILE A 240 -13.99 0.50 18.42
N GLN A 241 -12.69 0.34 18.20
CA GLN A 241 -11.76 -0.27 19.15
C GLN A 241 -11.27 0.68 20.26
N LYS A 242 -11.65 1.97 20.25
CA LYS A 242 -11.33 2.89 21.36
C LYS A 242 -11.91 2.46 22.71
N GLU A 243 -12.88 1.54 22.73
CA GLU A 243 -13.42 0.94 23.96
C GLU A 243 -12.64 -0.32 24.42
N ALA A 244 -11.72 -0.86 23.59
CA ALA A 244 -11.06 -2.15 23.85
C ALA A 244 -9.53 -2.10 23.97
N ASN A 245 -8.84 -0.97 23.68
CA ASN A 245 -7.37 -0.84 23.76
C ASN A 245 -6.61 -2.04 23.15
N ASP A 246 -6.69 -2.21 21.83
CA ASP A 246 -5.65 -2.76 20.92
C ASP A 246 -6.32 -3.42 19.70
N GLY A 247 -5.81 -3.17 18.50
CA GLY A 247 -6.09 -4.04 17.36
C GLY A 247 -5.32 -5.34 17.54
N SER A 248 -5.92 -6.50 17.27
CA SER A 248 -5.17 -7.76 17.32
C SER A 248 -4.03 -7.73 16.30
N ILE A 249 -2.91 -8.39 16.60
CA ILE A 249 -1.78 -8.50 15.68
C ILE A 249 -2.22 -9.07 14.32
N GLU A 250 -3.16 -10.02 14.32
CA GLU A 250 -3.81 -10.54 13.12
C GLU A 250 -4.45 -9.42 12.29
N GLN A 251 -5.29 -8.59 12.91
CA GLN A 251 -6.00 -7.53 12.20
C GLN A 251 -5.06 -6.45 11.67
N ILE A 252 -4.03 -6.07 12.44
CA ILE A 252 -2.99 -5.14 11.99
C ILE A 252 -2.25 -5.72 10.79
N SER A 253 -1.92 -7.02 10.82
CA SER A 253 -1.27 -7.71 9.70
C SER A 253 -2.16 -7.67 8.45
N GLN A 254 -3.44 -7.96 8.58
CA GLN A 254 -4.43 -7.92 7.50
C GLN A 254 -4.56 -6.50 6.91
N TRP A 255 -4.56 -5.46 7.75
CA TRP A 255 -4.56 -4.07 7.29
C TRP A 255 -3.32 -3.75 6.46
N LEU A 256 -2.13 -4.09 6.94
CA LEU A 256 -0.87 -3.84 6.22
C LEU A 256 -0.84 -4.58 4.88
N MET A 257 -1.39 -5.79 4.81
CA MET A 257 -1.50 -6.57 3.57
C MET A 257 -2.46 -5.95 2.57
N CYS A 258 -3.64 -5.49 3.01
CA CYS A 258 -4.58 -4.77 2.16
C CYS A 258 -3.99 -3.46 1.63
N VAL A 259 -3.27 -2.73 2.48
CA VAL A 259 -2.57 -1.50 2.10
C VAL A 259 -1.49 -1.80 1.07
N ASN A 260 -0.64 -2.81 1.30
CA ASN A 260 0.38 -3.21 0.35
C ASN A 260 -0.25 -3.54 -1.00
N TYR A 261 -1.27 -4.41 -1.03
CA TYR A 261 -1.97 -4.79 -2.25
C TYR A 261 -2.46 -3.59 -3.06
N CYS A 262 -3.12 -2.61 -2.42
CA CYS A 262 -3.63 -1.43 -3.12
C CYS A 262 -2.48 -0.60 -3.72
N LEU A 263 -1.38 -0.41 -2.97
CA LEU A 263 -0.21 0.31 -3.45
C LEU A 263 0.48 -0.42 -4.62
N GLU A 264 0.49 -1.75 -4.61
CA GLU A 264 1.05 -2.54 -5.72
C GLU A 264 0.23 -2.42 -7.00
N GLN A 265 -1.09 -2.42 -6.89
CA GLN A 265 -1.98 -2.20 -8.04
C GLN A 265 -1.81 -0.81 -8.64
N MET A 266 -1.35 0.17 -7.84
CA MET A 266 -1.11 1.55 -8.26
C MET A 266 0.32 1.82 -8.76
N LYS A 267 1.26 0.86 -8.76
CA LYS A 267 2.68 1.06 -9.14
C LYS A 267 2.91 1.67 -10.55
N TYR A 268 1.88 1.80 -11.39
CA TYR A 268 1.92 2.45 -12.71
C TYR A 268 1.38 3.88 -12.74
N LEU A 269 0.81 4.37 -11.64
CA LEU A 269 0.34 5.74 -11.46
C LEU A 269 1.30 6.40 -10.47
N ASP A 270 2.00 7.44 -10.92
CA ASP A 270 3.06 8.13 -10.18
C ASP A 270 2.71 8.39 -8.71
N ASN A 271 3.75 8.33 -7.88
CA ASN A 271 3.80 8.66 -6.44
C ASN A 271 2.77 9.73 -6.02
N ASN A 272 1.59 9.30 -5.56
CA ASN A 272 0.71 10.15 -4.77
C ASN A 272 1.37 10.34 -3.40
N GLU A 273 2.17 11.39 -3.24
CA GLU A 273 2.75 11.76 -1.94
C GLU A 273 1.66 11.91 -0.87
N ASP A 274 0.48 12.40 -1.25
CA ASP A 274 -0.69 12.57 -0.39
C ASP A 274 -1.15 11.26 0.27
N ASP A 275 -1.23 10.16 -0.49
CA ASP A 275 -1.63 8.84 0.04
C ASP A 275 -0.60 8.32 1.06
N THR A 276 0.68 8.57 0.79
CA THR A 276 1.76 8.18 1.70
C THR A 276 1.74 9.01 2.99
N ILE A 277 1.39 10.30 2.91
CA ILE A 277 1.22 11.17 4.07
C ILE A 277 0.06 10.67 4.94
N GLU A 278 -1.11 10.43 4.35
CA GLU A 278 -2.28 9.97 5.10
C GLU A 278 -2.02 8.61 5.78
N LEU A 279 -1.31 7.69 5.12
CA LEU A 279 -0.92 6.40 5.70
C LEU A 279 0.04 6.53 6.88
N LYS A 280 1.03 7.45 6.81
CA LYS A 280 1.96 7.69 7.91
C LYS A 280 1.29 8.29 9.13
N GLU A 281 0.20 9.03 8.96
CA GLU A 281 -0.62 9.58 10.06
C GLU A 281 -1.48 8.52 10.77
N LEU A 282 -1.67 7.34 10.17
CA LEU A 282 -2.47 6.29 10.78
C LEU A 282 -1.78 5.69 12.00
N LYS A 283 -2.54 5.58 13.10
CA LYS A 283 -2.12 4.91 14.33
C LYS A 283 -2.32 3.40 14.21
N ILE A 284 -1.50 2.76 13.39
CA ILE A 284 -1.59 1.32 13.09
C ILE A 284 -0.34 0.54 13.46
N ILE A 285 0.72 1.20 13.93
CA ILE A 285 1.97 0.53 14.27
C ILE A 285 1.94 0.07 15.73
N PRO A 286 2.04 -1.25 16.01
CA PRO A 286 2.12 -1.76 17.37
C PRO A 286 3.56 -1.65 17.89
N ILE A 287 3.76 -1.04 19.05
CA ILE A 287 5.08 -0.85 19.67
C ILE A 287 5.28 -1.81 20.85
N GLU A 288 6.48 -2.34 20.99
CA GLU A 288 6.91 -3.17 22.11
C GLU A 288 6.71 -2.43 23.44
N ASN A 289 6.22 -3.12 24.46
CA ASN A 289 5.91 -2.54 25.78
C ASN A 289 4.84 -1.41 25.77
N GLN A 290 4.10 -1.24 24.68
CA GLN A 290 2.96 -0.33 24.60
C GLN A 290 1.71 -1.06 24.14
N THR A 291 0.57 -0.69 24.71
CA THR A 291 -0.74 -1.15 24.23
C THR A 291 -1.11 -0.34 22.99
N LYS A 292 -1.22 0.97 23.16
CA LYS A 292 -1.64 1.90 22.11
C LYS A 292 -0.78 1.82 20.84
N LEU A 293 -1.49 1.73 19.71
CA LEU A 293 -0.90 1.88 18.38
C LEU A 293 -0.45 3.33 18.15
N VAL A 294 0.65 3.49 17.42
CA VAL A 294 1.27 4.79 17.11
C VAL A 294 1.32 5.04 15.61
N SER A 295 1.51 6.31 15.26
CA SER A 295 1.80 6.74 13.89
C SER A 295 3.31 6.93 13.70
N THR A 296 3.80 6.69 12.49
CA THR A 296 5.22 6.93 12.16
C THR A 296 5.58 8.42 12.06
N ASN A 297 4.59 9.32 12.02
CA ASN A 297 4.80 10.76 12.09
C ASN A 297 4.99 11.27 13.54
N GLU A 298 4.50 10.53 14.55
CA GLU A 298 4.58 10.95 15.95
C GLU A 298 5.97 10.73 16.55
N MET A 299 6.67 9.68 16.10
CA MET A 299 7.98 9.32 16.62
C MET A 299 8.78 8.45 15.65
N LYS A 300 10.10 8.38 15.86
CA LYS A 300 10.97 7.42 15.17
C LYS A 300 10.76 6.03 15.75
N ILE A 301 10.56 5.05 14.87
CA ILE A 301 10.23 3.67 15.22
C ILE A 301 11.23 2.75 14.52
N PHE A 302 11.65 1.69 15.21
CA PHE A 302 12.64 0.75 14.73
C PHE A 302 12.04 -0.64 14.47
N PHE A 303 12.63 -1.37 13.52
CA PHE A 303 12.36 -2.80 13.37
C PHE A 303 12.88 -3.59 14.59
N PRO A 304 12.20 -4.68 14.99
CA PRO A 304 12.72 -5.56 16.02
C PRO A 304 13.96 -6.31 15.53
N ASP A 305 14.74 -6.80 16.49
CA ASP A 305 15.91 -7.64 16.24
C ASP A 305 15.46 -9.03 15.82
N THR A 306 14.93 -9.14 14.60
CA THR A 306 14.69 -10.43 13.97
C THR A 306 16.04 -11.07 13.72
N LYS A 307 16.15 -12.39 13.92
CA LYS A 307 17.36 -13.22 14.00
C LYS A 307 18.35 -13.15 12.80
N GLN A 308 18.17 -12.21 11.87
CA GLN A 308 19.00 -11.96 10.70
C GLN A 308 19.87 -10.70 10.78
N ILE A 309 19.69 -9.83 11.79
CA ILE A 309 20.69 -8.80 12.07
C ILE A 309 21.68 -9.40 13.07
N ASN A 310 22.97 -9.28 12.79
CA ASN A 310 24.11 -9.73 13.60
C ASN A 310 24.20 -9.02 14.99
N PHE A 311 23.09 -8.92 15.73
CA PHE A 311 23.07 -8.57 17.15
C PHE A 311 23.39 -9.78 18.04
N THR A 312 23.78 -10.93 17.46
CA THR A 312 24.35 -12.06 18.20
C THR A 312 25.63 -11.73 18.96
N GLU A 313 26.24 -10.57 18.70
CA GLU A 313 27.45 -10.07 19.34
C GLU A 313 27.23 -8.78 20.15
N VAL A 314 25.99 -8.34 20.37
CA VAL A 314 25.78 -7.22 21.29
C VAL A 314 25.78 -7.73 22.71
N ASP A 315 26.83 -7.32 23.42
CA ASP A 315 27.06 -7.63 24.82
C ASP A 315 25.81 -7.32 25.66
N GLU A 316 25.44 -8.24 26.56
CA GLU A 316 24.18 -8.19 27.34
C GLU A 316 24.02 -6.87 28.10
N LYS A 317 25.14 -6.21 28.42
CA LYS A 317 25.19 -4.89 29.05
C LYS A 317 24.44 -3.79 28.28
N PHE A 318 24.27 -3.92 26.96
CA PHE A 318 23.53 -2.95 26.14
C PHE A 318 22.04 -3.30 25.95
N ILE A 319 21.55 -4.41 26.48
CA ILE A 319 20.14 -4.80 26.32
C ILE A 319 19.20 -3.72 26.87
N ARG A 320 19.50 -3.15 28.04
CA ARG A 320 18.69 -2.06 28.63
C ARG A 320 18.62 -0.84 27.70
N LEU A 321 19.74 -0.48 27.07
CA LEU A 321 19.82 0.62 26.09
C LEU A 321 18.90 0.37 24.89
N LEU A 322 18.96 -0.85 24.34
CA LEU A 322 18.24 -1.21 23.12
C LEU A 322 16.75 -1.47 23.36
N ASN A 323 16.38 -1.91 24.57
CA ASN A 323 14.99 -2.11 24.96
C ASN A 323 14.20 -0.81 25.12
N ASP A 324 14.89 0.31 25.39
CA ASP A 324 14.27 1.63 25.47
C ASP A 324 13.89 2.20 24.08
N LEU A 325 14.36 1.58 22.99
CA LEU A 325 14.05 2.03 21.64
C LEU A 325 12.59 1.67 21.26
N PRO A 326 11.79 2.62 20.77
CA PRO A 326 10.46 2.37 20.24
C PRO A 326 10.55 1.38 19.06
N THR A 327 10.22 0.13 19.32
CA THR A 327 10.42 -0.98 18.40
C THR A 327 9.06 -1.57 18.03
N VAL A 328 8.84 -1.94 16.76
CA VAL A 328 7.60 -2.62 16.36
C VAL A 328 7.50 -3.98 17.07
N LYS A 329 6.32 -4.33 17.59
CA LYS A 329 6.10 -5.62 18.29
C LYS A 329 6.61 -6.79 17.46
N LEU A 330 7.46 -7.65 18.04
CA LEU A 330 8.00 -8.81 17.33
C LEU A 330 6.90 -9.78 16.90
N GLU A 331 5.83 -9.88 17.71
CA GLU A 331 4.64 -10.69 17.43
C GLU A 331 4.03 -10.43 16.04
N LEU A 332 4.14 -9.19 15.53
CA LEU A 332 3.66 -8.84 14.19
C LEU A 332 4.39 -9.64 13.11
N PHE A 333 5.72 -9.64 13.17
CA PHE A 333 6.55 -10.33 12.19
C PHE A 333 6.40 -11.84 12.34
N ASP A 334 6.40 -12.33 13.57
CA ASP A 334 6.14 -13.73 13.90
C ASP A 334 4.80 -14.24 13.35
N TYR A 335 3.73 -13.44 13.47
CA TYR A 335 2.42 -13.79 12.95
C TYR A 335 2.43 -13.85 11.42
N ILE A 336 3.03 -12.87 10.76
CA ILE A 336 3.13 -12.82 9.29
C ILE A 336 4.01 -13.96 8.80
N GLU A 337 5.15 -14.23 9.44
CA GLU A 337 6.04 -15.34 9.07
C GLU A 337 5.31 -16.69 9.23
N ARG A 338 4.55 -16.91 10.30
CA ARG A 338 3.84 -18.18 10.50
C ARG A 338 2.66 -18.39 9.54
N ASN A 339 1.89 -17.35 9.25
CA ASN A 339 0.64 -17.47 8.49
C ASN A 339 0.77 -17.09 7.01
N HIS A 340 1.74 -16.24 6.67
CA HIS A 340 1.87 -15.52 5.40
C HIS A 340 3.34 -15.31 4.99
N VAL A 341 4.17 -16.37 5.07
CA VAL A 341 5.63 -16.34 4.84
C VAL A 341 6.03 -15.48 3.63
N ASP A 342 5.38 -15.71 2.48
CA ASP A 342 5.71 -15.06 1.21
C ASP A 342 5.50 -13.54 1.20
N ARG A 343 4.76 -13.01 2.18
CA ARG A 343 4.42 -11.58 2.30
C ARG A 343 5.32 -10.82 3.27
N LEU A 344 6.14 -11.51 4.07
CA LEU A 344 6.92 -10.86 5.13
C LEU A 344 7.85 -9.77 4.59
N GLU A 345 8.59 -10.05 3.52
CA GLU A 345 9.51 -9.08 2.92
C GLU A 345 8.76 -7.90 2.27
N GLU A 346 7.61 -8.16 1.63
CA GLU A 346 6.77 -7.09 1.08
C GLU A 346 6.29 -6.13 2.18
N ILE A 347 5.88 -6.66 3.33
CA ILE A 347 5.46 -5.85 4.47
C ILE A 347 6.64 -5.12 5.11
N LYS A 348 7.83 -5.74 5.21
CA LYS A 348 9.04 -5.03 5.68
C LYS A 348 9.36 -3.84 4.77
N GLU A 349 9.29 -4.00 3.46
CA GLU A 349 9.51 -2.90 2.50
C GLU A 349 8.42 -1.81 2.60
N LEU A 350 7.16 -2.20 2.83
CA LEU A 350 6.08 -1.24 3.13
C LEU A 350 6.38 -0.42 4.39
N LEU A 351 6.77 -1.09 5.48
CA LEU A 351 7.08 -0.45 6.75
C LEU A 351 8.30 0.48 6.65
N LYS A 352 9.32 0.12 5.83
CA LYS A 352 10.43 1.03 5.48
C LYS A 352 9.92 2.28 4.76
N LYS A 353 9.00 2.15 3.80
CA LYS A 353 8.37 3.30 3.12
C LYS A 353 7.58 4.20 4.09
N PHE A 354 6.99 3.62 5.14
CA PHE A 354 6.34 4.38 6.20
C PHE A 354 7.32 5.11 7.14
N GLY A 355 8.62 4.83 7.03
CA GLY A 355 9.67 5.49 7.80
C GLY A 355 10.13 4.69 9.02
N ILE A 356 9.82 3.39 9.09
CA ILE A 356 10.38 2.51 10.12
C ILE A 356 11.83 2.20 9.78
N ILE A 357 12.71 2.32 10.78
CA ILE A 357 14.16 2.35 10.62
C ILE A 357 14.77 1.00 11.02
N GLU A 358 15.72 0.52 10.24
CA GLU A 358 16.54 -0.64 10.64
C GLU A 358 17.45 -0.26 11.80
N LYS A 359 17.57 -1.14 12.80
CA LYS A 359 18.51 -0.94 13.91
C LYS A 359 19.96 -1.06 13.41
N ARG A 360 20.55 0.06 13.01
CA ARG A 360 21.97 0.19 12.65
C ARG A 360 22.71 0.98 13.73
N HIS A 361 23.98 0.67 13.96
CA HIS A 361 24.78 1.37 14.97
C HIS A 361 24.84 2.89 14.76
N GLY A 362 24.90 3.35 13.49
CA GLY A 362 24.82 4.78 13.13
C GLY A 362 23.49 5.42 13.51
N GLU A 363 22.37 4.78 13.21
CA GLU A 363 21.02 5.25 13.56
C GLU A 363 20.81 5.30 15.07
N ILE A 364 21.28 4.28 15.80
CA ILE A 364 21.21 4.27 17.28
C ILE A 364 22.03 5.43 17.85
N TYR A 365 23.22 5.69 17.30
CA TYR A 365 23.98 6.86 17.69
C TYR A 365 23.24 8.17 17.40
N GLY A 366 22.80 8.37 16.15
CA GLY A 366 22.19 9.62 15.70
C GLY A 366 20.85 9.93 16.37
N LEU A 367 20.04 8.91 16.68
CA LEU A 367 18.68 9.08 17.19
C LEU A 367 18.56 8.93 18.71
N LEU A 368 19.46 8.17 19.36
CA LEU A 368 19.42 7.93 20.82
C LEU A 368 20.56 8.63 21.54
N ILE A 369 21.81 8.35 21.16
CA ILE A 369 22.99 8.74 21.96
C ILE A 369 23.32 10.23 21.76
N LYS A 370 23.49 10.65 20.52
CA LYS A 370 23.87 12.03 20.15
C LYS A 370 22.89 13.07 20.73
N PRO A 371 21.55 12.94 20.58
CA PRO A 371 20.60 13.92 21.09
C PRO A 371 20.56 14.04 22.63
N ILE A 372 21.01 13.01 23.36
CA ILE A 372 21.10 13.06 24.82
C ILE A 372 22.32 13.85 25.25
N PHE A 373 23.49 13.61 24.65
CA PHE A 373 24.71 14.34 24.98
C PHE A 373 24.70 15.80 24.51
N GLU A 374 24.03 16.11 23.39
CA GLU A 374 23.85 17.47 22.89
C GLU A 374 23.05 18.39 23.84
N ASN A 375 22.15 17.82 24.64
CA ASN A 375 21.27 18.59 25.50
C ASN A 375 21.59 18.38 26.98
N GLU A 376 22.09 19.44 27.61
CA GLU A 376 22.48 19.43 29.03
C GLU A 376 21.36 19.00 29.98
N SER A 377 20.12 19.40 29.70
CA SER A 377 18.99 19.00 30.54
C SER A 377 18.60 17.54 30.35
N LYS A 378 18.94 16.91 29.22
CA LYS A 378 18.63 15.50 28.97
C LYS A 378 19.63 14.58 29.64
N TRP A 379 20.94 14.74 29.41
CA TRP A 379 21.90 13.79 29.97
C TRP A 379 21.96 13.85 31.50
N LYS A 380 21.77 15.03 32.11
CA LYS A 380 21.73 15.16 33.58
C LYS A 380 20.58 14.40 34.26
N THR A 381 19.53 14.04 33.52
CA THR A 381 18.41 13.24 34.04
C THR A 381 18.63 11.74 33.94
N LYS A 382 19.69 11.29 33.26
CA LYS A 382 19.99 9.87 33.08
C LYS A 382 20.84 9.35 34.24
N GLU A 383 20.65 8.07 34.56
CA GLU A 383 21.50 7.37 35.52
C GLU A 383 22.96 7.35 35.02
N SER A 384 23.92 7.46 35.95
CA SER A 384 25.34 7.48 35.61
C SER A 384 25.76 6.25 34.79
N GLU A 385 25.23 5.07 35.12
CA GLU A 385 25.49 3.84 34.38
C GLU A 385 25.01 3.91 32.93
N THR A 386 23.83 4.49 32.67
CA THR A 386 23.30 4.66 31.32
C THR A 386 24.20 5.52 30.44
N LEU A 387 24.70 6.64 30.97
CA LEU A 387 25.63 7.51 30.24
C LEU A 387 26.97 6.82 29.97
N MET A 388 27.46 6.01 30.92
CA MET A 388 28.64 5.17 30.68
C MET A 388 28.38 4.16 29.56
N MET A 389 27.22 3.51 29.56
CA MET A 389 26.85 2.57 28.49
C MET A 389 26.76 3.24 27.12
N TYR A 390 26.33 4.51 27.02
CA TYR A 390 26.32 5.21 25.73
C TYR A 390 27.73 5.40 25.18
N LEU A 391 28.69 5.78 26.03
CA LEU A 391 30.10 5.92 25.62
C LEU A 391 30.69 4.58 25.19
N LEU A 392 30.46 3.54 25.99
CA LEU A 392 30.93 2.18 25.70
C LEU A 392 30.30 1.65 24.40
N TYR A 393 29.03 1.95 24.15
CA TYR A 393 28.36 1.57 22.91
C TYR A 393 29.03 2.21 21.69
N VAL A 394 29.33 3.51 21.75
CA VAL A 394 30.05 4.22 20.67
C VAL A 394 31.43 3.59 20.46
N TYR A 395 32.15 3.27 21.53
CA TYR A 395 33.45 2.62 21.43
C TYR A 395 33.38 1.24 20.75
N GLU A 396 32.55 0.33 21.26
CA GLU A 396 32.53 -1.07 20.80
C GLU A 396 31.85 -1.22 19.43
N ASN A 397 30.75 -0.49 19.21
CA ASN A 397 29.89 -0.72 18.04
C ASN A 397 30.12 0.26 16.89
N ILE A 398 30.83 1.37 17.13
CA ILE A 398 31.11 2.37 16.09
C ILE A 398 32.62 2.50 15.90
N TYR A 399 33.38 2.77 16.97
CA TYR A 399 34.81 2.99 16.87
C TYR A 399 35.58 1.73 16.48
N GLN A 400 35.46 0.64 17.25
CA GLN A 400 36.18 -0.61 16.99
C GLN A 400 35.80 -1.24 15.64
N LYS A 401 34.54 -1.12 15.21
CA LYS A 401 34.05 -1.64 13.91
C LYS A 401 34.42 -0.76 12.70
N GLY A 402 35.21 0.30 12.90
CA GLY A 402 35.68 1.18 11.83
C GLY A 402 34.78 2.37 11.58
N TYR A 403 34.78 3.34 12.52
CA TYR A 403 33.92 4.53 12.46
C TYR A 403 34.08 5.38 11.18
N GLN A 404 35.22 5.30 10.50
CA GLN A 404 35.46 6.00 9.23
C GLN A 404 34.50 5.58 8.11
N HIS A 405 33.87 4.40 8.24
CA HIS A 405 32.88 3.89 7.30
C HIS A 405 31.43 4.22 7.72
N ASN A 406 31.23 4.83 8.89
CA ASN A 406 29.93 5.20 9.39
C ASN A 406 29.62 6.66 9.03
N LYS A 407 28.73 6.87 8.05
CA LYS A 407 28.35 8.22 7.58
C LYS A 407 27.64 9.06 8.64
N ASP A 408 27.04 8.42 9.64
CA ASP A 408 26.23 9.08 10.67
C ASP A 408 27.05 9.45 11.91
N PHE A 409 28.34 9.06 11.94
CA PHE A 409 29.25 9.33 13.05
C PHE A 409 30.47 10.13 12.60
N ASP A 410 30.64 11.30 13.19
CA ASP A 410 31.88 12.08 13.10
C ASP A 410 32.53 12.19 14.49
N MET A 411 33.83 11.89 14.55
CA MET A 411 34.57 11.83 15.80
C MET A 411 34.81 13.22 16.39
N ASP A 412 34.99 14.23 15.56
CA ASP A 412 35.22 15.61 16.02
C ASP A 412 33.92 16.22 16.53
N ASP A 413 32.78 15.95 15.86
CA ASP A 413 31.45 16.29 16.38
C ASP A 413 31.19 15.62 17.73
N PHE A 414 31.44 14.31 17.85
CA PHE A 414 31.19 13.56 19.07
C PHE A 414 31.99 14.10 20.27
N LYS A 415 33.26 14.51 20.06
CA LYS A 415 34.10 15.15 21.07
C LYS A 415 33.45 16.40 21.68
N THR A 416 32.72 17.17 20.89
CA THR A 416 32.13 18.43 21.36
C THR A 416 30.97 18.21 22.34
N ILE A 417 30.34 17.04 22.32
CA ILE A 417 29.11 16.74 23.07
C ILE A 417 29.32 15.73 24.21
N VAL A 418 30.25 14.77 24.05
CA VAL A 418 30.41 13.64 24.96
C VAL A 418 30.65 14.07 26.41
N GLN A 419 30.10 13.32 27.36
CA GLN A 419 30.29 13.53 28.79
C GLN A 419 30.94 12.30 29.41
N ILE A 420 32.05 12.50 30.13
CA ILE A 420 32.87 11.42 30.70
C ILE A 420 32.73 11.42 32.22
N LYS A 421 32.40 10.26 32.79
CA LYS A 421 32.34 10.07 34.23
C LYS A 421 33.74 10.14 34.83
N CYS A 422 33.89 10.95 35.87
CA CYS A 422 35.13 11.13 36.59
C CYS A 422 35.05 10.51 37.99
N GLN A 423 36.20 10.37 38.67
CA GLN A 423 36.29 9.74 40.01
C GLN A 423 35.46 10.45 41.08
N ASN A 424 35.16 11.74 40.89
CA ASN A 424 34.25 12.51 41.75
C ASN A 424 32.76 12.21 41.49
N ASN A 425 32.44 11.19 40.68
CA ASN A 425 31.10 10.84 40.21
C ASN A 425 30.38 11.93 39.41
N GLU A 426 31.08 12.99 38.99
CA GLU A 426 30.56 13.99 38.07
C GLU A 426 30.95 13.67 36.62
N PHE A 427 30.25 14.32 35.70
CA PHE A 427 30.47 14.17 34.27
C PHE A 427 31.01 15.46 33.69
N TYR A 428 32.08 15.35 32.89
CA TYR A 428 32.68 16.49 32.21
C TYR A 428 32.95 16.19 30.75
N ASN A 429 32.87 17.21 29.91
CA ASN A 429 33.30 17.14 28.53
C ASN A 429 34.84 17.37 28.44
N PRO A 430 35.60 16.48 27.78
CA PRO A 430 37.06 16.60 27.67
C PRO A 430 37.57 17.87 26.95
N MET A 431 36.78 18.46 26.05
CA MET A 431 37.14 19.73 25.39
C MET A 431 36.97 20.94 26.31
N LYS A 432 36.08 20.84 27.32
CA LYS A 432 35.79 21.94 28.26
C LYS A 432 36.63 21.86 29.52
N LYS A 433 37.02 20.66 29.96
CA LYS A 433 37.82 20.43 31.16
C LYS A 433 38.84 19.34 30.87
N THR A 434 40.09 19.55 31.28
CA THR A 434 41.13 18.53 31.14
C THR A 434 40.80 17.33 32.04
N ILE A 435 40.71 16.15 31.41
CA ILE A 435 40.47 14.86 32.08
C ILE A 435 41.70 13.99 31.83
N HIS A 436 42.20 13.38 32.90
CA HIS A 436 43.34 12.47 32.87
C HIS A 436 42.87 11.01 32.98
N LEU A 437 43.61 10.08 32.39
CA LEU A 437 43.43 8.66 32.68
C LEU A 437 43.73 8.38 34.16
N SER A 438 42.99 7.45 34.75
CA SER A 438 43.19 7.05 36.13
C SER A 438 44.55 6.36 36.31
N LEU A 439 45.25 6.71 37.39
CA LEU A 439 46.61 6.24 37.71
C LEU A 439 46.63 4.87 38.42
N THR A 440 45.48 4.20 38.55
CA THR A 440 45.38 2.93 39.29
C THR A 440 46.03 1.74 38.58
N ASP A 441 46.33 1.86 37.28
CA ASP A 441 46.91 0.79 36.45
C ASP A 441 48.33 1.08 35.92
N THR A 442 48.97 2.20 36.28
CA THR A 442 50.41 2.33 36.02
C THR A 442 51.15 1.41 36.99
N SER A 443 51.97 0.50 36.46
CA SER A 443 52.77 -0.50 37.20
C SER A 443 53.69 0.06 38.30
N ASP A 444 53.76 1.39 38.45
CA ASP A 444 54.34 2.09 39.58
C ASP A 444 53.27 2.93 40.29
N GLY A 445 52.74 2.41 41.40
CA GLY A 445 51.90 3.14 42.38
C GLY A 445 52.60 4.30 43.10
N THR A 446 53.69 4.80 42.52
CA THR A 446 54.58 5.84 42.99
C THR A 446 54.15 7.21 42.46
N ILE A 447 53.56 7.28 41.26
CA ILE A 447 53.19 8.55 40.60
C ILE A 447 51.93 9.18 41.23
N SER A 448 50.93 8.35 41.58
CA SER A 448 49.69 8.80 42.25
C SER A 448 49.94 9.46 43.62
N LYS A 449 51.02 9.06 44.31
CA LYS A 449 51.44 9.66 45.59
C LYS A 449 52.20 10.97 45.45
N ILE A 450 52.85 11.23 44.31
CA ILE A 450 53.70 12.41 44.10
C ILE A 450 52.89 13.60 43.58
N PHE A 451 51.86 13.36 42.76
CA PHE A 451 51.15 14.41 42.01
C PHE A 451 49.66 14.50 42.31
N ASN A 452 49.24 14.17 43.54
CA ASN A 452 47.89 14.41 44.04
C ASN A 452 47.68 15.93 44.20
N THR A 453 47.68 16.64 43.08
CA THR A 453 47.37 18.05 42.96
C THR A 453 45.85 18.13 43.05
N ASN A 454 45.35 18.84 44.06
CA ASN A 454 43.91 18.96 44.40
C ASN A 454 43.00 19.47 43.26
N ASN A 455 43.53 19.76 42.06
CA ASN A 455 42.81 20.31 40.91
C ASN A 455 42.76 19.37 39.68
N SER A 456 43.38 18.19 39.74
CA SER A 456 43.37 17.25 38.59
C SER A 456 42.10 16.42 38.57
N THR A 457 41.41 16.37 37.42
CA THR A 457 40.19 15.57 37.23
C THR A 457 40.56 14.26 36.52
N TYR A 458 40.30 13.13 37.16
CA TYR A 458 40.60 11.80 36.62
C TYR A 458 39.33 11.08 36.19
N MET A 459 39.42 10.35 35.08
CA MET A 459 38.37 9.47 34.59
C MET A 459 38.06 8.37 35.62
N SER A 460 36.80 7.99 35.74
CA SER A 460 36.37 6.90 36.64
C SER A 460 36.92 5.54 36.16
N ASP A 461 37.35 4.71 37.11
CA ASP A 461 37.77 3.32 36.85
C ASP A 461 36.59 2.41 36.51
N ASP A 462 35.35 2.85 36.74
CA ASP A 462 34.15 2.05 36.52
C ASP A 462 33.99 1.59 35.07
N TYR A 463 34.52 2.34 34.11
CA TYR A 463 34.53 1.95 32.70
C TYR A 463 35.33 0.67 32.45
N LEU A 464 36.42 0.45 33.20
CA LEU A 464 37.29 -0.72 33.03
C LEU A 464 36.59 -2.03 33.43
N ASN A 465 35.54 -1.96 34.26
CA ASN A 465 34.73 -3.14 34.59
C ASN A 465 34.03 -3.74 33.37
N TYR A 466 33.83 -2.95 32.31
CA TYR A 466 33.12 -3.37 31.10
C TYR A 466 34.04 -3.59 29.89
N ILE A 467 35.35 -3.34 30.04
CA ILE A 467 36.35 -3.46 28.97
C ILE A 467 37.17 -4.74 29.20
N LYS A 468 37.27 -5.58 28.17
CA LYS A 468 38.08 -6.81 28.26
C LYS A 468 39.56 -6.45 28.39
N PRO A 469 40.37 -7.20 29.16
CA PRO A 469 41.79 -6.89 29.36
C PRO A 469 42.59 -6.71 28.05
N GLN A 470 42.25 -7.49 27.02
CA GLN A 470 42.87 -7.44 25.70
C GLN A 470 42.51 -6.18 24.87
N GLU A 471 41.42 -5.49 25.21
CA GLU A 471 40.93 -4.29 24.50
C GLU A 471 41.39 -2.98 25.16
N LYS A 472 42.03 -3.04 26.33
CA LYS A 472 42.48 -1.86 27.09
C LYS A 472 43.27 -0.86 26.24
N ASN A 473 44.23 -1.32 25.44
CA ASN A 473 45.03 -0.43 24.59
C ASN A 473 44.17 0.29 23.54
N GLN A 474 43.21 -0.40 22.93
CA GLN A 474 42.31 0.20 21.95
C GLN A 474 41.34 1.19 22.61
N TRP A 475 40.93 0.89 23.85
CA TRP A 475 40.11 1.79 24.66
C TRP A 475 40.86 3.08 24.97
N PHE A 476 42.13 3.00 25.38
CA PHE A 476 42.95 4.20 25.60
C PHE A 476 43.12 5.02 24.32
N MET A 477 43.40 4.40 23.17
CA MET A 477 43.48 5.12 21.89
C MET A 477 42.16 5.84 21.53
N PHE A 478 41.01 5.26 21.87
CA PHE A 478 39.71 5.92 21.70
C PHE A 478 39.58 7.14 22.62
N LEU A 479 39.95 6.99 23.90
CA LEU A 479 39.89 8.07 24.89
C LEU A 479 40.85 9.23 24.55
N GLU A 480 42.06 8.93 24.07
CA GLU A 480 43.01 9.93 23.57
C GLU A 480 42.41 10.73 22.42
N LYS A 481 41.76 10.05 21.47
CA LYS A 481 41.05 10.74 20.39
C LYS A 481 39.94 11.63 20.93
N LEU A 482 39.29 11.27 22.04
CA LEU A 482 38.29 12.14 22.69
C LEU A 482 38.88 13.37 23.39
N GLY A 483 40.21 13.44 23.52
CA GLY A 483 40.91 14.53 24.21
C GLY A 483 41.23 14.22 25.67
N ILE A 484 41.14 12.96 26.09
CA ILE A 484 41.58 12.52 27.43
C ILE A 484 43.09 12.32 27.38
N SER A 485 43.79 12.93 28.33
CA SER A 485 45.27 12.92 28.35
C SER A 485 45.84 11.74 29.14
N GLU A 486 46.79 11.01 28.54
CA GLU A 486 47.60 9.97 29.20
C GLU A 486 48.56 10.56 30.25
N PHE A 487 49.09 11.75 30.02
CA PHE A 487 50.05 12.42 30.90
C PHE A 487 49.70 13.89 31.14
N PHE A 488 50.14 14.40 32.28
CA PHE A 488 49.91 15.77 32.73
C PHE A 488 50.18 16.80 31.64
N LYS A 489 49.16 17.60 31.30
CA LYS A 489 49.36 18.80 30.47
C LYS A 489 50.03 19.85 31.34
N ILE A 490 51.35 20.04 31.18
CA ILE A 490 52.10 21.09 31.87
C ILE A 490 51.78 22.42 31.18
N GLU A 491 50.87 23.21 31.75
CA GLU A 491 50.66 24.59 31.29
C GLU A 491 51.70 25.51 31.95
N THR A 492 52.55 26.12 31.13
CA THR A 492 53.54 27.08 31.60
C THR A 492 52.84 28.40 31.92
N ILE A 493 52.56 28.64 33.21
CA ILE A 493 52.05 29.94 33.65
C ILE A 493 53.21 30.94 33.61
N LEU A 494 53.25 31.77 32.56
CA LEU A 494 54.13 32.93 32.52
C LEU A 494 53.59 33.99 33.49
N TYR A 495 54.17 34.06 34.69
CA TYR A 495 53.99 35.20 35.57
C TYR A 495 54.70 36.41 34.93
N SER A 496 53.93 37.39 34.47
CA SER A 496 54.47 38.73 34.18
C SER A 496 54.96 39.34 35.50
N LYS A 497 56.26 39.58 35.60
CA LYS A 497 56.89 40.31 36.71
C LYS A 497 56.52 41.78 36.70
#